data_AF-A0AA88NPR3-F1
#
_entry.id   AF-A0AA88NPR3-F1
#
_cell.length_a   1.000
_cell.length_b   1.000
_cell.length_c   1.000
_cell.angle_alpha   90.00
_cell.angle_beta   90.00
_cell.angle_gamma   90.00
#
_symmetry.space_group_name_H-M   'P 1'
#
loop_
_entity.id
_entity.type
_entity.pdbx_description
1 polymer ?
#
loop_
_entity_poly.entity_id
_entity_poly.type
_entity_poly.pdbx_seq_one_letter_code
_entity_poly.pdbx_strand_id
1 'polypeptide(L)'
;MPFYERTVEPRRLCRLEVKDGGHGTKLFGSLDDVSSRALALLLRQLSDVSRHASDIFRGVELQAALVSQRSARIQQRLDSLHTTVHQLNPKQVKVRAN
;
A
#
# COMPACT_ATOMS: atom_id res chain seq x y z
N MET A 1 3.34 -12.47 -11.87
CA MET A 1 3.68 -11.11 -11.40
C MET A 1 2.47 -10.21 -11.60
N PRO A 2 1.70 -9.85 -10.56
CA PRO A 2 0.48 -9.05 -10.77
C PRO A 2 0.81 -7.56 -10.57
N PHE A 3 1.28 -6.91 -11.64
CA PHE A 3 1.46 -5.45 -11.67
C PHE A 3 0.22 -4.71 -12.22
N TYR A 4 -0.90 -5.41 -12.42
CA TYR A 4 -2.10 -4.81 -13.03
C TYR A 4 -2.99 -4.04 -12.04
N GLU A 5 -2.79 -4.20 -10.72
CA GLU A 5 -3.69 -3.63 -9.70
C GLU A 5 -3.44 -2.14 -9.38
N ARG A 6 -2.53 -1.46 -10.07
CA ARG A 6 -2.20 -0.05 -9.78
C ARG A 6 -2.40 0.86 -11.00
N THR A 7 -3.52 0.70 -11.68
CA THR A 7 -3.93 1.74 -12.64
C THR A 7 -4.45 2.93 -11.84
N VAL A 8 -3.68 4.01 -11.80
CA VAL A 8 -4.14 5.29 -11.25
C VAL A 8 -5.03 5.94 -12.29
N GLU A 9 -6.33 5.69 -12.18
CA GLU A 9 -7.34 6.51 -12.84
C GLU A 9 -7.44 7.86 -12.08
N PRO A 10 -7.65 8.99 -12.79
CA PRO A 10 -8.14 9.07 -14.17
C PRO A 10 -7.03 9.28 -15.21
N ARG A 11 -7.04 8.46 -16.28
CA ARG A 11 -6.14 8.66 -17.45
C ARG A 11 -6.47 9.90 -18.30
N ARG A 12 -7.53 10.64 -17.99
CA ARG A 12 -8.06 11.77 -18.77
C ARG A 12 -8.30 13.02 -17.91
N LEU A 13 -7.37 13.35 -17.04
CA LEU A 13 -7.44 14.59 -16.27
C LEU A 13 -7.38 15.80 -17.23
N CYS A 14 -8.34 16.72 -17.06
CA CYS A 14 -8.48 17.97 -17.82
C CYS A 14 -8.91 17.87 -19.29
N ARG A 15 -9.27 16.70 -19.83
CA ARG A 15 -9.88 16.66 -21.16
C ARG A 15 -11.33 17.08 -21.04
N LEU A 16 -11.64 18.33 -21.41
CA LEU A 16 -13.02 18.68 -21.71
C LEU A 16 -13.48 17.74 -22.82
N GLU A 17 -14.47 16.90 -22.54
CA GLU A 17 -15.23 16.26 -23.61
C GLU A 17 -15.86 17.43 -24.38
N VAL A 18 -15.34 17.70 -25.58
CA VAL A 18 -15.98 18.61 -26.53
C VAL A 18 -17.26 17.89 -26.91
N LYS A 19 -18.33 18.12 -26.15
CA LYS A 19 -19.67 17.73 -26.59
C LYS A 19 -19.91 18.48 -27.89
N ASP A 20 -20.14 17.73 -28.96
CA ASP A 20 -20.53 18.22 -30.28
C ASP A 20 -21.46 19.44 -30.15
N GLY A 21 -20.88 20.60 -30.38
CA GLY A 21 -21.55 21.88 -30.27
C GLY A 21 -20.69 22.83 -31.08
N GLY A 22 -21.15 23.11 -32.30
CA GLY A 22 -20.39 23.76 -33.37
C GLY A 22 -19.58 24.98 -32.96
N HIS A 23 -18.65 25.34 -33.83
CA HIS A 23 -17.79 26.53 -33.74
C HIS A 23 -18.54 27.73 -33.14
N GLY A 24 -18.30 28.05 -31.85
CA GLY A 24 -18.89 29.22 -31.19
C GLY A 24 -19.50 29.02 -29.79
N THR A 25 -19.61 27.80 -29.25
CA THR A 25 -20.18 27.63 -27.89
C THR A 25 -19.19 28.06 -26.80
N LYS A 26 -19.52 29.11 -26.03
CA LYS A 26 -18.68 29.62 -24.94
C LYS A 26 -18.60 28.58 -23.80
N LEU A 27 -17.49 27.84 -23.72
CA LEU A 27 -17.27 26.74 -22.76
C LEU A 27 -17.26 27.19 -21.29
N PHE A 28 -16.91 28.45 -21.04
CA PHE A 28 -16.83 29.06 -19.72
C PHE A 28 -17.38 30.49 -19.76
N GLY A 29 -18.16 30.88 -18.76
CA GLY A 29 -18.76 32.22 -18.69
C GLY A 29 -17.72 33.31 -18.39
N SER A 30 -16.70 32.97 -17.57
CA SER A 30 -15.64 33.86 -17.11
C SER A 30 -14.31 33.12 -16.82
N LEU A 31 -13.22 33.86 -16.59
CA LEU A 31 -11.97 33.30 -16.07
C LEU A 31 -12.13 32.72 -14.65
N ASP A 32 -13.07 33.26 -13.87
CA ASP A 32 -13.38 32.76 -12.53
C ASP A 32 -14.02 31.37 -12.59
N ASP A 33 -14.87 31.10 -13.60
CA ASP A 33 -15.44 29.77 -13.84
C ASP A 33 -14.36 28.74 -14.21
N VAL A 34 -13.35 29.16 -14.98
CA VAL A 34 -12.21 28.31 -15.33
C VAL A 34 -11.38 28.02 -14.08
N SER A 35 -11.09 29.05 -13.28
CA SER A 35 -10.23 28.97 -12.11
C SER A 35 -10.86 28.12 -11.01
N SER A 36 -12.13 28.36 -10.70
CA SER A 36 -12.91 27.57 -9.73
C SER A 36 -13.01 26.10 -10.15
N ARG A 37 -13.25 25.81 -11.44
CA ARG A 37 -13.26 24.44 -11.96
C ARG A 37 -11.88 23.78 -11.88
N ALA A 38 -10.81 24.51 -12.20
CA ALA A 38 -9.45 24.01 -12.07
C ALA A 38 -9.12 23.65 -10.61
N LEU A 39 -9.47 24.52 -9.66
CA LEU A 39 -9.28 24.25 -8.23
C LEU A 39 -10.08 23.03 -7.75
N ALA A 40 -11.35 22.90 -8.15
CA ALA A 40 -12.16 21.74 -7.81
C ALA A 40 -11.57 20.42 -8.34
N LEU A 41 -11.02 20.45 -9.57
CA LEU A 41 -10.34 19.29 -10.14
C LEU A 41 -9.03 18.96 -9.41
N LEU A 42 -8.24 19.97 -9.04
CA LEU A 42 -7.02 19.78 -8.25
C LEU A 42 -7.33 19.16 -6.88
N LEU A 43 -8.36 19.65 -6.18
CA LEU A 43 -8.79 19.08 -4.90
C LEU A 43 -9.21 17.62 -5.04
N ARG A 44 -9.94 17.28 -6.10
CA ARG A 44 -10.33 15.90 -6.39
C ARG A 44 -9.11 15.02 -6.69
N GLN A 45 -8.17 15.49 -7.51
CA GLN A 45 -6.93 14.77 -7.79
C GLN A 45 -6.10 14.51 -6.54
N LEU A 46 -5.95 15.53 -5.68
CA LEU A 46 -5.24 15.37 -4.41
C LEU A 46 -5.93 14.35 -3.51
N SER A 47 -7.28 14.36 -3.46
CA SER A 47 -8.05 13.38 -2.70
C SER A 47 -7.84 11.95 -3.22
N ASP A 48 -7.87 11.76 -4.54
CA ASP A 48 -7.63 10.47 -5.19
C ASP A 48 -6.21 9.96 -4.90
N VAL A 49 -5.20 10.84 -4.99
CA VAL A 49 -3.81 10.51 -4.66
C VAL A 49 -3.64 10.14 -3.19
N SER A 50 -4.23 10.93 -2.27
CA SER A 50 -4.18 10.63 -0.83
C SER A 50 -4.81 9.28 -0.52
N ARG A 51 -5.98 8.97 -1.10
CA ARG A 51 -6.63 7.67 -0.94
C ARG A 51 -5.75 6.53 -1.45
N HIS A 52 -5.13 6.68 -2.62
CA HIS A 52 -4.24 5.66 -3.17
C HIS A 52 -3.00 5.44 -2.30
N ALA A 53 -2.39 6.52 -1.81
CA ALA A 53 -1.27 6.43 -0.89
C ALA A 53 -1.66 5.69 0.40
N SER A 54 -2.83 5.99 0.98
CA SER A 54 -3.34 5.28 2.15
C SER A 54 -3.54 3.78 1.91
N ASP A 55 -4.07 3.38 0.75
CA ASP A 55 -4.25 1.97 0.41
C ASP A 55 -2.90 1.24 0.26
N ILE A 56 -1.89 1.88 -0.35
CA ILE A 56 -0.53 1.33 -0.43
C ILE A 56 0.05 1.15 0.97
N PHE A 57 0.02 2.19 1.81
CA PHE A 57 0.61 2.13 3.14
C PHE A 57 -0.09 1.09 4.03
N ARG A 58 -1.41 0.96 3.94
CA ARG A 58 -2.16 -0.06 4.66
C ARG A 58 -1.79 -1.48 4.20
N GLY A 59 -1.55 -1.67 2.90
CA GLY A 59 -1.03 -2.94 2.37
C GLY A 59 0.35 -3.29 2.95
N VAL A 60 1.26 -2.31 3.02
CA VAL A 60 2.59 -2.49 3.61
C VAL A 60 2.49 -2.77 5.11
N GLU A 61 1.67 -2.01 5.83
CA GLU A 61 1.42 -2.18 7.27
C GLU A 61 0.93 -3.60 7.59
N LEU A 62 -0.04 -4.11 6.83
CA LEU A 62 -0.55 -5.46 7.02
C LEU A 62 0.55 -6.52 6.84
N GLN A 63 1.36 -6.39 5.78
CA GLN A 63 2.47 -7.33 5.55
C GLN A 63 3.54 -7.23 6.65
N ALA A 64 3.86 -6.02 7.11
CA ALA A 64 4.79 -5.80 8.20
C ALA A 64 4.28 -6.43 9.51
N ALA A 65 2.98 -6.30 9.81
CA ALA A 65 2.35 -6.93 10.97
C ALA A 65 2.45 -8.45 10.92
N LEU A 66 2.18 -9.06 9.76
CA LEU A 66 2.32 -10.51 9.57
C LEU A 66 3.77 -10.99 9.76
N VAL A 67 4.74 -10.25 9.21
CA VAL A 67 6.17 -10.56 9.41
C VAL A 67 6.54 -10.43 10.89
N SER A 68 6.11 -9.36 11.56
CA SER A 68 6.35 -9.14 12.99
C SER A 68 5.82 -10.29 13.85
N GLN A 69 4.58 -10.72 13.62
CA GLN A 69 3.97 -11.85 14.33
C GLN A 69 4.75 -13.16 14.14
N ARG A 70 5.17 -13.44 12.89
CA ARG A 70 5.99 -14.62 12.58
C ARG A 70 7.35 -14.56 13.27
N SER A 71 8.00 -13.40 13.23
CA SER A 71 9.28 -13.18 13.90
C SER A 71 9.18 -13.38 15.41
N ALA A 72 8.12 -12.86 16.05
CA ALA A 72 7.88 -13.07 17.48
C ALA A 72 7.73 -14.55 17.83
N ARG A 73 6.96 -15.31 17.04
CA ARG A 73 6.80 -16.77 17.24
C ARG A 73 8.14 -17.52 17.06
N ILE A 74 8.95 -17.11 16.09
CA ILE A 74 10.28 -17.71 15.89
C ILE A 74 11.18 -17.39 17.07
N GLN A 75 11.18 -16.16 17.56
CA GLN A 75 11.96 -15.75 18.72
C GLN A 75 11.62 -16.59 19.95
N GLN A 76 10.32 -16.76 20.25
CA GLN A 76 9.88 -17.62 21.37
C GLN A 76 10.38 -19.06 21.25
N ARG A 77 10.37 -19.62 20.04
CA ARG A 77 10.89 -20.98 19.79
C ARG A 77 12.40 -21.03 19.97
N LEU A 78 13.11 -20.00 19.56
CA LEU A 78 14.56 -19.88 19.72
C LEU A 78 14.93 -19.80 21.20
N ASP A 79 14.21 -19.01 21.99
CA ASP A 79 14.41 -18.90 23.44
C ASP A 79 14.16 -20.23 24.15
N SER A 80 13.09 -20.94 23.77
CA SER A 80 12.79 -22.29 24.28
C SER A 80 13.87 -23.30 23.90
N LEU A 81 14.40 -23.22 22.67
CA LEU A 81 15.48 -24.10 22.23
C LEU A 81 16.77 -23.78 22.98
N HIS A 82 17.10 -22.51 23.14
CA HIS A 82 18.28 -22.03 23.85
C HIS A 82 18.28 -22.51 25.30
N THR A 83 17.16 -22.38 26.00
CA THR A 83 17.01 -22.89 27.37
C THR A 83 17.15 -24.41 27.42
N THR A 84 16.54 -25.15 26.49
CA THR A 84 16.66 -26.61 26.42
C THR A 84 18.10 -27.04 26.19
N VAL A 85 18.80 -26.42 25.23
CA VAL A 85 20.21 -26.73 24.91
C VAL A 85 21.11 -26.46 26.11
N HIS A 86 20.89 -25.37 26.84
CA HIS A 86 21.65 -25.07 28.05
C HIS A 86 21.44 -26.09 29.18
N GLN A 87 20.29 -26.76 29.22
CA GLN A 87 19.99 -27.79 30.22
C GLN A 87 20.54 -29.17 29.82
N LEU A 88 20.96 -29.37 28.58
CA LEU A 88 21.54 -30.64 28.15
C LEU A 88 22.90 -30.87 28.82
N ASN A 89 22.99 -31.94 29.61
CA ASN A 89 24.24 -32.38 30.21
C ASN A 89 24.81 -33.57 29.41
N PRO A 90 25.92 -33.38 28.66
CA PRO A 90 26.50 -34.44 27.82
C PRO A 90 26.96 -35.67 28.60
N LYS A 91 27.21 -35.55 29.93
CA LYS A 91 27.59 -36.68 30.78
C LYS A 91 26.42 -37.59 31.15
N GLN A 92 25.18 -37.14 30.97
CA GLN A 92 23.97 -37.92 31.28
C GLN A 92 23.36 -38.61 30.03
N VAL A 93 23.87 -38.28 28.84
CA VAL A 93 23.38 -38.84 27.59
C VAL A 93 24.02 -40.21 27.35
N LYS A 94 23.23 -41.29 27.46
CA LYS A 94 23.67 -42.65 27.11
C LYS A 94 23.83 -42.76 25.59
N VAL A 95 25.07 -42.75 25.12
CA VAL A 95 25.40 -43.14 23.73
C VAL A 95 25.41 -44.67 23.66
N ARG A 96 24.50 -45.27 22.88
CA ARG A 96 24.59 -46.70 22.53
C ARG A 96 25.76 -46.86 21.56
N ALA A 97 26.81 -47.56 22.00
CA ALA A 97 27.85 -48.06 21.10
C ALA A 97 27.28 -49.23 20.29
N ASN A 98 27.38 -49.16 18.97
CA ASN A 98 27.13 -50.28 18.06
C ASN A 98 28.32 -51.24 18.05
#